data_AF-A0A2N3AH69-F1
#
_entry.id   AF-A0A2N3AH69-F1
#
_cell.length_a   1.000
_cell.length_b   1.000
_cell.length_c   1.000
_cell.angle_alpha   90.00
_cell.angle_beta   90.00
_cell.angle_gamma   90.00
#
_symmetry.space_group_name_H-M   'P 1'
#
loop_
_entity.id
_entity.type
_entity.pdbx_description
1 polymer ?
#
loop_
_entity_poly.entity_id
_entity_poly.type
_entity_poly.pdbx_seq_one_letter_code
_entity_poly.pdbx_strand_id
1 'polypeptide(L)'
;MKRYKIFKLKWEIIPIVIFLGIWETIARLDLTPGQFFFPPFSTVITEFWYLTVSGVLGRNFLSSLIRVLIGFLAGSIAGLFIGIIMGWNNLANKALNPIISLIYPIPALGWLPLLMLWFGIGEILPIAIIFICSFFPILYNTVTGIKNVNKNYIYAARTLGA
;
A
#
# COMPACT_ATOMS: atom_id res chain seq x y z
N MET A 1 -21.92 9.86 33.47
CA MET A 1 -20.93 9.10 32.66
C MET A 1 -20.38 9.86 31.42
N LYS A 2 -20.46 11.22 31.31
CA LYS A 2 -19.93 12.00 30.17
C LYS A 2 -18.69 12.88 30.47
N ARG A 3 -18.34 13.10 31.74
CA ARG A 3 -17.29 14.06 32.16
C ARG A 3 -15.85 13.52 32.04
N TYR A 4 -15.67 12.20 32.01
CA TYR A 4 -14.35 11.54 31.90
C TYR A 4 -13.77 11.52 30.47
N LYS A 5 -14.61 11.63 29.42
CA LYS A 5 -14.13 11.64 28.02
C LYS A 5 -13.46 12.97 27.62
N ILE A 6 -13.94 14.10 28.14
CA ILE A 6 -13.39 15.43 27.81
C ILE A 6 -11.99 15.62 28.44
N PHE A 7 -11.75 15.05 29.62
CA PHE A 7 -10.43 15.10 30.26
C PHE A 7 -9.41 14.16 29.59
N LYS A 8 -9.81 12.95 29.17
CA LYS A 8 -8.92 12.05 28.41
C LYS A 8 -8.45 12.65 27.08
N LEU A 9 -9.35 13.31 26.35
CA LEU A 9 -9.05 13.95 25.07
C LEU A 9 -7.97 15.03 25.17
N LYS A 10 -7.87 15.73 26.31
CA LYS A 10 -6.84 16.77 26.51
C LYS A 10 -5.43 16.20 26.62
N TRP A 11 -5.26 15.03 27.23
CA TRP A 11 -3.93 14.44 27.42
C TRP A 11 -3.36 13.83 26.13
N GLU A 12 -4.22 13.39 25.21
CA GLU A 12 -3.80 12.82 23.91
C GLU A 12 -3.29 13.89 22.92
N ILE A 13 -3.77 15.13 23.05
CA ILE A 13 -3.37 16.25 22.16
C ILE A 13 -2.04 16.87 22.61
N ILE A 14 -1.70 16.78 23.89
CA ILE A 14 -0.48 17.38 24.46
C ILE A 14 0.79 16.91 23.73
N PRO A 15 1.03 15.59 23.52
CA PRO A 15 2.21 15.12 22.78
C PRO A 15 2.30 15.68 21.36
N ILE A 16 1.15 15.82 20.68
CA ILE A 16 1.10 16.35 19.30
C ILE A 16 1.50 17.82 19.29
N VAL A 17 0.94 18.62 20.20
CA VAL A 17 1.27 20.05 20.29
C VAL A 17 2.73 20.25 20.68
N ILE A 18 3.25 19.47 21.63
CA ILE A 18 4.67 19.49 22.01
C ILE A 18 5.54 19.13 20.80
N PHE A 19 5.21 18.07 20.08
CA PHE A 19 5.94 17.66 18.87
C PHE A 19 5.95 18.76 17.80
N LEU A 20 4.80 19.36 17.50
CA LEU A 20 4.69 20.46 16.54
C LEU A 20 5.44 21.71 17.00
N GLY A 21 5.40 22.02 18.30
CA GLY A 21 6.17 23.12 18.88
C GLY A 21 7.68 22.90 18.80
N ILE A 22 8.13 21.66 19.05
CA ILE A 22 9.55 21.27 18.88
C ILE A 22 9.96 21.38 17.41
N TRP A 23 9.17 20.84 16.48
CA TRP A 23 9.44 20.96 15.04
C TRP A 23 9.56 22.43 14.62
N GLU A 24 8.56 23.24 14.95
CA GLU A 24 8.53 24.67 14.64
C GLU A 24 9.77 25.39 15.19
N THR A 25 10.14 25.09 16.43
CA THR A 25 11.28 25.73 17.11
C THR A 25 12.60 25.29 16.47
N ILE A 26 12.81 24.00 16.24
CA ILE A 26 14.02 23.45 15.61
C ILE A 26 14.22 24.05 14.21
N ALA A 27 13.15 24.12 13.41
CA ALA A 27 13.19 24.67 12.06
C ALA A 27 13.46 26.17 12.04
N ARG A 28 12.89 26.94 12.97
CA ARG A 28 13.11 28.40 13.08
C ARG A 28 14.48 28.77 13.61
N LEU A 29 15.04 27.95 14.50
CA LEU A 29 16.38 28.14 15.06
C LEU A 29 17.49 27.67 14.11
N ASP A 30 17.14 27.18 12.91
CA ASP A 30 18.07 26.70 11.88
C ASP A 30 19.04 25.63 12.42
N LEU A 31 18.56 24.78 13.33
CA LEU A 31 19.33 23.68 13.92
C LEU A 31 19.50 22.48 12.97
N THR A 32 19.00 22.59 11.74
CA THR A 32 18.99 21.58 10.68
C THR A 32 19.54 22.17 9.38
N PRO A 33 19.95 21.37 8.38
CA PRO A 33 20.53 21.87 7.13
C PRO A 33 19.53 22.68 6.27
N GLY A 34 19.30 23.94 6.64
CA GLY A 34 18.49 24.93 5.94
C GLY A 34 16.97 24.69 5.98
N GLN A 35 16.22 25.79 6.07
CA GLN A 35 14.76 25.81 6.00
C GLN A 35 14.17 25.23 4.70
N PHE A 36 15.00 25.01 3.67
CA PHE A 36 14.58 24.36 2.43
C PHE A 36 14.27 22.88 2.62
N PHE A 37 15.12 22.14 3.36
CA PHE A 37 14.92 20.70 3.60
C PHE A 37 14.03 20.43 4.81
N PHE A 38 13.99 21.36 5.77
CA PHE A 38 13.21 21.22 6.99
C PHE A 38 12.46 22.53 7.33
N PRO A 39 11.41 22.87 6.58
CA PRO A 39 10.66 24.11 6.81
C PRO A 39 9.88 24.08 8.15
N PRO A 40 9.63 25.24 8.76
CA PRO A 40 8.72 25.35 9.90
C PRO A 40 7.33 24.79 9.56
N PHE A 41 6.67 24.19 10.55
CA PHE A 41 5.35 23.60 10.37
C PHE A 41 4.32 24.63 9.90
N SER A 42 4.45 25.90 10.34
CA SER A 42 3.59 26.98 9.84
C SER A 42 3.66 27.14 8.31
N THR A 43 4.86 27.04 7.74
CA THR A 43 5.09 27.16 6.30
C THR A 43 4.50 25.98 5.55
N VAL A 44 4.60 24.77 6.11
CA VAL A 44 3.96 23.57 5.55
C VAL A 44 2.44 23.74 5.47
N ILE A 45 1.80 24.31 6.50
CA ILE A 45 0.36 24.59 6.48
C ILE A 45 0.00 25.60 5.39
N THR A 46 0.76 26.68 5.27
CA THR A 46 0.52 27.71 4.25
C THR A 46 0.63 27.12 2.84
N GLU A 47 1.67 26.33 2.58
CA GLU A 47 1.89 25.69 1.29
C GLU A 47 0.82 24.63 1.00
N PHE A 48 0.44 23.84 2.02
CA PHE A 48 -0.66 22.88 1.89
C PHE A 48 -1.96 23.57 1.48
N TRP A 49 -2.31 24.70 2.10
CA TRP A 49 -3.50 25.48 1.75
C TRP A 49 -3.40 26.01 0.32
N TYR A 50 -2.26 26.58 -0.06
CA TYR A 50 -2.02 27.09 -1.41
C TYR A 50 -2.15 26.01 -2.48
N LEU A 51 -1.52 24.84 -2.29
CA LEU A 51 -1.60 23.70 -3.22
C LEU A 51 -3.01 23.09 -3.29
N THR A 52 -3.76 23.17 -2.19
CA THR A 52 -5.16 22.73 -2.14
C THR A 52 -6.05 23.66 -2.97
N VAL A 53 -5.98 24.98 -2.72
CA VAL A 53 -6.81 25.98 -3.39
C VAL A 53 -6.44 26.13 -4.87
N SER A 54 -5.16 26.02 -5.22
CA SER A 54 -4.70 26.03 -6.62
C SER A 54 -5.10 24.77 -7.42
N GLY A 55 -5.60 23.73 -6.76
CA GLY A 55 -5.98 22.45 -7.37
C GLY A 55 -4.81 21.55 -7.75
N VAL A 56 -3.56 22.01 -7.57
CA VAL A 56 -2.34 21.23 -7.87
C VAL A 56 -2.27 19.97 -7.01
N LEU A 57 -2.57 20.09 -5.71
CA LEU A 57 -2.58 18.95 -4.79
C LEU A 57 -3.61 17.90 -5.22
N GLY A 58 -4.83 18.34 -5.51
CA GLY A 58 -5.93 17.46 -5.94
C GLY A 58 -5.61 16.73 -7.24
N ARG A 59 -5.05 17.43 -8.24
CA ARG A 59 -4.69 16.83 -9.53
C ARG A 59 -3.60 15.76 -9.39
N ASN A 60 -2.54 16.05 -8.63
CA ASN A 60 -1.45 15.10 -8.39
C ASN A 60 -1.91 13.91 -7.54
N PHE A 61 -2.73 14.17 -6.51
CA PHE A 61 -3.33 13.12 -5.70
C PHE A 61 -4.17 12.17 -6.54
N LEU A 62 -5.06 12.70 -7.39
CA LEU A 62 -5.93 11.89 -8.23
C LEU A 62 -5.13 11.08 -9.26
N SER A 63 -4.11 11.69 -9.88
CA SER A 63 -3.20 11.00 -10.78
C SER A 63 -2.49 9.83 -10.07
N SER A 64 -2.00 10.04 -8.84
CA SER A 64 -1.41 8.98 -8.03
C SER A 64 -2.41 7.89 -7.66
N LEU A 65 -3.62 8.28 -7.26
CA LEU A 65 -4.68 7.35 -6.89
C LEU A 65 -5.09 6.46 -8.06
N ILE A 66 -5.23 7.03 -9.26
CA ILE A 66 -5.56 6.27 -10.48
C ILE A 66 -4.49 5.21 -10.77
N ARG A 67 -3.20 5.59 -10.73
CA ARG A 67 -2.09 4.63 -10.90
C ARG A 67 -2.16 3.49 -9.88
N VAL A 68 -2.40 3.84 -8.60
CA VAL A 68 -2.54 2.86 -7.52
C VAL A 68 -3.71 1.92 -7.78
N LEU A 69 -4.88 2.44 -8.14
CA LEU A 69 -6.06 1.62 -8.39
C LEU A 69 -5.87 0.69 -9.59
N ILE A 70 -5.30 1.17 -10.70
CA ILE A 70 -5.04 0.35 -11.89
C ILE A 70 -4.06 -0.77 -11.55
N GLY A 71 -2.90 -0.44 -10.98
CA GLY A 71 -1.89 -1.43 -10.63
C GLY A 71 -2.39 -2.43 -9.59
N PHE A 72 -3.09 -1.94 -8.56
CA PHE A 72 -3.65 -2.78 -7.51
C PHE A 72 -4.71 -3.73 -8.07
N LEU A 73 -5.69 -3.24 -8.83
CA LEU A 73 -6.76 -4.07 -9.39
C LEU A 73 -6.20 -5.11 -10.37
N ALA A 74 -5.30 -4.71 -11.27
CA ALA A 74 -4.67 -5.63 -12.21
C ALA A 74 -3.89 -6.73 -11.48
N GLY A 75 -3.07 -6.38 -10.49
CA GLY A 75 -2.31 -7.35 -9.71
C GLY A 75 -3.20 -8.22 -8.83
N SER A 76 -4.26 -7.65 -8.26
CA SER A 76 -5.25 -8.39 -7.45
C SER A 76 -6.00 -9.42 -8.28
N ILE A 77 -6.50 -9.03 -9.45
CA ILE A 77 -7.23 -9.93 -10.35
C ILE A 77 -6.31 -11.04 -10.82
N ALA A 78 -5.09 -10.72 -11.25
CA ALA A 78 -4.12 -11.72 -11.68
C ALA A 78 -3.71 -12.67 -10.53
N GLY A 79 -3.47 -12.13 -9.34
CA GLY A 79 -3.08 -12.89 -8.15
C GLY A 79 -4.22 -13.79 -7.67
N LEU A 80 -5.46 -13.29 -7.67
CA LEU A 80 -6.65 -14.06 -7.35
C LEU A 80 -6.84 -15.20 -8.36
N PHE A 81 -6.75 -14.90 -9.66
CA PHE A 81 -6.95 -15.89 -10.71
C PHE A 81 -5.92 -17.03 -10.63
N ILE A 82 -4.63 -16.69 -10.57
CA ILE A 82 -3.55 -17.68 -10.45
C ILE A 82 -3.63 -18.40 -9.10
N GLY A 83 -3.94 -17.67 -8.03
CA GLY A 83 -4.09 -18.23 -6.68
C GLY A 83 -5.24 -19.23 -6.58
N ILE A 84 -6.36 -19.00 -7.28
CA ILE A 84 -7.47 -19.96 -7.36
C ILE A 84 -7.02 -21.24 -8.07
N ILE A 85 -6.36 -21.10 -9.22
CA ILE A 85 -5.86 -22.25 -10.00
C ILE A 85 -4.91 -23.10 -9.16
N MET A 86 -3.96 -22.47 -8.47
CA MET A 86 -3.01 -23.16 -7.58
C MET A 86 -3.65 -23.69 -6.30
N GLY A 87 -4.62 -22.99 -5.73
CA GLY A 87 -5.33 -23.43 -4.53
C GLY A 87 -6.18 -24.66 -4.79
N TRP A 88 -6.84 -24.72 -5.94
CA TRP A 88 -7.77 -25.79 -6.30
C TRP A 88 -7.07 -27.01 -6.91
N ASN A 89 -6.05 -26.81 -7.76
CA ASN A 89 -5.37 -27.91 -8.46
C ASN A 89 -3.96 -28.14 -7.90
N ASN A 90 -3.75 -29.29 -7.27
CA ASN A 90 -2.46 -29.67 -6.69
C ASN A 90 -1.33 -29.81 -7.72
N LEU A 91 -1.62 -30.19 -8.97
CA LEU A 91 -0.62 -30.25 -10.04
C LEU A 91 -0.17 -28.85 -10.44
N ALA A 92 -1.12 -27.93 -10.63
CA ALA A 92 -0.81 -26.52 -10.92
C ALA A 92 -0.01 -25.88 -9.79
N ASN A 93 -0.35 -26.18 -8.54
CA ASN A 93 0.43 -25.76 -7.39
C ASN A 93 1.86 -26.28 -7.45
N LYS A 94 2.07 -27.58 -7.70
CA LYS A 94 3.42 -28.16 -7.77
C LYS A 94 4.26 -27.57 -8.91
N ALA A 95 3.63 -27.24 -10.04
CA ALA A 95 4.32 -26.65 -11.19
C ALA A 95 4.68 -25.18 -10.98
N LEU A 96 3.76 -24.36 -10.46
CA LEU A 96 3.93 -22.91 -10.36
C LEU A 96 4.61 -22.45 -9.06
N ASN A 97 4.45 -23.20 -7.98
CA ASN A 97 4.98 -22.81 -6.67
C ASN A 97 6.51 -22.58 -6.66
N PRO A 98 7.36 -23.41 -7.31
CA PRO A 98 8.80 -23.15 -7.38
C PRO A 98 9.15 -21.82 -8.05
N ILE A 99 8.48 -21.48 -9.16
CA ILE A 99 8.69 -20.23 -9.90
C ILE A 99 8.29 -19.04 -9.02
N ILE A 100 7.13 -19.11 -8.39
CA ILE A 100 6.62 -18.04 -7.52
C ILE A 100 7.52 -17.88 -6.29
N SER A 101 7.96 -18.98 -5.69
CA SER A 101 8.85 -18.97 -4.52
C SER A 101 10.23 -18.39 -4.84
N LEU A 102 10.69 -18.50 -6.09
CA LEU A 102 11.95 -17.90 -6.53
C LEU A 102 11.84 -16.38 -6.72
N ILE A 103 10.72 -15.91 -7.28
CA ILE A 103 10.53 -14.50 -7.64
C ILE A 103 10.06 -13.68 -6.43
N TYR A 104 9.22 -14.26 -5.57
CA TYR A 104 8.58 -13.57 -4.45
C TYR A 104 9.54 -12.89 -3.46
N PRO A 105 10.69 -13.47 -3.07
CA PRO A 105 11.61 -12.82 -2.12
C PRO A 105 12.24 -11.53 -2.64
N ILE A 106 12.20 -11.28 -3.96
CA ILE A 106 12.76 -10.08 -4.56
C ILE A 106 11.83 -8.90 -4.21
N PRO A 107 12.31 -7.88 -3.48
CA PRO A 107 11.52 -6.70 -3.18
C PRO A 107 10.98 -6.08 -4.48
N ALA A 108 9.74 -5.58 -4.48
CA ALA A 108 9.16 -4.96 -5.68
C ALA A 108 10.03 -3.82 -6.24
N LEU A 109 10.66 -3.03 -5.35
CA LEU A 109 11.62 -1.99 -5.72
C LEU A 109 12.91 -2.54 -6.37
N GLY A 110 13.26 -3.80 -6.12
CA GLY A 110 14.38 -4.47 -6.79
C GLY A 110 14.17 -4.64 -8.30
N TRP A 111 12.92 -4.61 -8.76
CA TRP A 111 12.58 -4.63 -10.20
C TRP A 111 12.70 -3.27 -10.88
N LEU A 112 12.85 -2.19 -10.10
CA LEU A 112 12.83 -0.82 -10.62
C LEU A 112 13.81 -0.60 -11.80
N PRO A 113 15.09 -1.04 -11.76
CA PRO A 113 16.01 -0.80 -12.87
C PRO A 113 15.59 -1.50 -14.17
N LEU A 114 15.08 -2.73 -14.06
CA LEU A 114 14.63 -3.55 -15.19
C LEU A 114 13.34 -2.98 -15.80
N LEU A 115 12.38 -2.58 -14.95
CA LEU A 115 11.14 -1.95 -15.39
C LEU A 115 11.40 -0.58 -16.03
N MET A 116 12.36 0.19 -15.51
CA MET A 116 12.81 1.44 -16.12
C MET A 116 13.41 1.19 -17.50
N LEU A 117 14.19 0.12 -17.69
CA LEU A 117 14.76 -0.23 -18.98
C LEU A 117 13.69 -0.68 -19.99
N TRP A 118 12.71 -1.48 -19.56
CA TRP A 118 11.67 -2.02 -20.43
C TRP A 118 10.56 -1.04 -20.78
N PHE A 119 10.09 -0.27 -19.80
CA PHE A 119 8.93 0.63 -19.95
C PHE A 119 9.32 2.11 -20.00
N GLY A 120 10.58 2.45 -19.71
CA GLY A 120 11.02 3.82 -19.56
C GLY A 120 10.55 4.48 -18.26
N ILE A 121 10.83 5.77 -18.13
CA ILE A 121 10.33 6.60 -17.04
C ILE A 121 9.00 7.19 -17.50
N GLY A 122 7.91 6.88 -16.80
CA GLY A 122 6.57 7.35 -17.14
C GLY A 122 5.49 6.76 -16.24
N GLU A 123 4.23 6.85 -16.67
CA GLU A 123 3.05 6.40 -15.92
C GLU A 123 2.99 4.87 -15.71
N ILE A 124 3.53 4.11 -16.67
CA ILE A 124 3.48 2.63 -16.64
C ILE A 124 4.39 2.06 -15.54
N LEU A 125 5.51 2.72 -15.26
CA LEU A 125 6.52 2.26 -14.30
C LEU A 125 5.95 2.07 -12.87
N PRO A 126 5.33 3.09 -12.22
CA PRO A 126 4.72 2.91 -10.91
C PRO A 126 3.56 1.92 -10.94
N ILE A 127 2.77 1.85 -12.02
CA ILE A 127 1.68 0.88 -12.16
C ILE A 127 2.22 -0.55 -12.12
N ALA A 128 3.31 -0.83 -12.85
CA ALA A 128 3.94 -2.15 -12.87
C ALA A 128 4.50 -2.56 -11.51
N ILE A 129 5.09 -1.63 -10.76
CA ILE A 129 5.58 -1.90 -9.40
C ILE A 129 4.42 -2.22 -8.47
N ILE A 130 3.34 -1.46 -8.51
CA ILE A 130 2.15 -1.67 -7.68
C ILE A 130 1.49 -3.00 -8.02
N PHE A 131 1.46 -3.38 -9.31
CA PHE A 131 1.02 -4.70 -9.75
C PHE A 131 1.84 -5.81 -9.08
N ILE A 132 3.18 -5.73 -9.11
CA ILE A 132 4.05 -6.72 -8.47
C ILE A 132 3.81 -6.78 -6.95
N CYS A 133 3.70 -5.61 -6.30
CA CYS A 133 3.42 -5.50 -4.88
C CYS A 133 2.10 -6.17 -4.47
N SER A 134 1.03 -6.01 -5.25
CA SER A 134 -0.28 -6.55 -4.91
C SER A 134 -0.45 -8.00 -5.33
N PHE A 135 0.16 -8.41 -6.45
CA PHE A 135 0.05 -9.74 -7.03
C PHE A 135 0.42 -10.86 -6.05
N PHE A 136 1.62 -10.80 -5.46
CA PHE A 136 2.13 -11.92 -4.66
C PHE A 136 1.38 -12.13 -3.34
N PRO A 137 1.12 -11.09 -2.51
CA PRO A 137 0.34 -11.28 -1.29
C PRO A 137 -1.07 -11.82 -1.58
N ILE A 138 -1.72 -11.34 -2.65
CA ILE A 138 -3.06 -11.78 -3.02
C ILE A 138 -3.04 -13.23 -3.51
N LEU A 139 -2.05 -13.59 -4.33
CA LEU A 139 -1.84 -14.97 -4.75
C LEU A 139 -1.66 -15.90 -3.53
N TYR A 140 -0.72 -15.59 -2.63
CA TYR A 140 -0.44 -16.44 -1.47
C TYR A 140 -1.62 -16.53 -0.52
N ASN A 141 -2.29 -15.41 -0.23
CA ASN A 141 -3.48 -15.40 0.61
C ASN A 141 -4.62 -16.22 -0.02
N THR A 142 -4.78 -16.17 -1.33
CA THR A 142 -5.79 -16.95 -2.05
C THR A 142 -5.48 -18.44 -2.00
N VAL A 143 -4.24 -18.85 -2.32
CA VAL A 143 -3.81 -20.26 -2.25
C VAL A 143 -3.99 -20.81 -0.84
N THR A 144 -3.54 -20.05 0.16
CA THR A 144 -3.62 -20.42 1.57
C THR A 144 -5.06 -20.49 2.05
N GLY A 145 -5.88 -19.51 1.68
CA GLY A 145 -7.30 -19.47 2.01
C GLY A 145 -8.05 -20.68 1.48
N ILE A 146 -7.83 -21.05 0.21
CA ILE A 146 -8.47 -22.22 -0.41
C ILE A 146 -8.03 -23.53 0.27
N LYS A 147 -6.74 -23.70 0.52
CA LYS A 147 -6.21 -24.94 1.11
C LYS A 147 -6.59 -25.13 2.58
N ASN A 148 -6.85 -24.05 3.32
CA ASN A 148 -7.19 -24.09 4.73
C ASN A 148 -8.70 -24.23 5.00
N VAL A 149 -9.55 -24.32 3.97
CA VAL A 149 -10.98 -24.58 4.16
C VAL A 149 -11.18 -25.94 4.85
N ASN A 150 -12.01 -25.97 5.90
CA ASN A 150 -12.36 -27.20 6.58
C ASN A 150 -13.05 -28.17 5.59
N LYS A 151 -12.52 -29.40 5.47
CA LYS A 151 -13.05 -30.44 4.57
C LYS A 151 -14.54 -30.72 4.80
N ASN A 152 -15.06 -30.53 6.02
CA ASN A 152 -16.48 -30.69 6.32
C ASN A 152 -17.37 -29.74 5.51
N TYR A 153 -16.93 -28.50 5.25
CA TYR A 153 -17.67 -27.58 4.40
C TYR A 153 -17.68 -28.04 2.94
N ILE A 154 -16.58 -28.64 2.47
CA ILE A 154 -16.49 -29.22 1.13
C ILE A 154 -17.43 -30.43 0.99
N TYR A 155 -17.46 -31.32 2.00
CA TYR A 155 -18.37 -32.47 2.00
C TYR A 155 -19.84 -32.03 2.04
N ALA A 156 -20.19 -31.06 2.88
CA ALA A 156 -21.54 -30.50 2.95
C ALA A 156 -21.98 -29.90 1.61
N ALA A 157 -21.12 -29.11 0.95
CA ALA A 157 -21.39 -28.54 -0.36
C ALA A 157 -21.69 -29.63 -1.41
N ARG A 158 -20.87 -30.70 -1.45
CA ARG A 158 -21.07 -31.84 -2.36
C ARG A 158 -22.38 -32.58 -2.10
N THR A 159 -22.79 -32.75 -0.84
CA THR A 159 -24.08 -33.39 -0.49
C THR A 159 -25.27 -32.53 -0.92
N LEU A 160 -25.13 -31.20 -0.91
CA LEU A 160 -26.17 -30.25 -1.34
C LEU A 160 -26.18 -30.01 -2.87
N GLY A 161 -25.27 -30.65 -3.63
CA GLY A 161 -25.22 -30.56 -5.09
C GLY A 161 -24.48 -29.33 -5.64
N ALA A 162 -23.64 -28.68 -4.83
CA ALA A 162 -22.77 -27.58 -5.25
C ALA A 162 -21.39 -28.06 -5.71
#